data_AF-A0A2R6M4H0-F1
#
_entry.id   AF-A0A2R6M4H0-F1
#
_cell.length_a   1.000
_cell.length_b   1.000
_cell.length_c   1.000
_cell.angle_alpha   90.00
_cell.angle_beta   90.00
_cell.angle_gamma   90.00
#
_symmetry.space_group_name_H-M   'P 1'
#
loop_
_entity.id
_entity.type
_entity.pdbx_description
1 polymer ?
#
loop_
_entity_poly.entity_id
_entity_poly.type
_entity_poly.pdbx_seq_one_letter_code
_entity_poly.pdbx_strand_id
1 'polypeptide(L)'
;MTALGDGLTTLRRTPRYHWAGLLVACVVGLVLANVHWVGLVAGGALVGLVATTLRRALLAGLCFGVLALVTWGVILLWHGTLGGVLGTELFAGLGAAIALAGPVLGSLVRGVV
;
A
#
# COMPACT_ATOMS: atom_id res chain seq x y z
N MET A 1 -24.23 12.42 -9.57
CA MET A 1 -23.28 11.97 -8.53
C MET A 1 -23.64 10.53 -8.22
N THR A 2 -22.71 9.59 -8.42
CA THR A 2 -22.96 8.17 -8.15
C THR A 2 -22.82 7.91 -6.65
N ALA A 3 -23.58 6.97 -6.10
CA ALA A 3 -23.53 6.61 -4.67
C ALA A 3 -22.09 6.31 -4.17
N LEU A 4 -21.24 5.78 -5.06
CA LEU A 4 -19.82 5.55 -4.80
C LEU A 4 -19.02 6.84 -4.55
N GLY A 5 -19.26 7.89 -5.36
CA GLY A 5 -18.56 9.18 -5.20
C GLY A 5 -18.92 9.89 -3.90
N ASP A 6 -20.19 9.82 -3.50
CA ASP A 6 -20.68 10.40 -2.25
C ASP A 6 -20.09 9.65 -1.03
N GLY A 7 -19.95 8.33 -1.14
CA GLY A 7 -19.28 7.49 -0.15
C GLY A 7 -17.81 7.87 0.05
N LEU A 8 -17.03 8.01 -1.04
CA LEU A 8 -15.62 8.42 -0.96
C LEU A 8 -15.45 9.82 -0.39
N THR A 9 -16.38 10.73 -0.70
CA THR A 9 -16.34 12.10 -0.18
C THR A 9 -16.55 12.13 1.33
N THR A 10 -17.52 11.35 1.83
CA THR A 10 -17.76 11.17 3.26
C THR A 10 -16.55 10.55 3.97
N LEU A 11 -15.98 9.49 3.38
CA LEU A 11 -14.79 8.81 3.92
C LEU A 11 -13.59 9.76 4.06
N ARG A 12 -13.41 10.69 3.11
CA ARG A 12 -12.31 11.67 3.11
C ARG A 12 -12.50 12.83 4.09
N ARG A 13 -13.74 13.27 4.30
CA ARG A 13 -14.03 14.46 5.13
C ARG A 13 -14.21 14.15 6.61
N THR A 14 -14.62 12.94 6.96
CA THR A 14 -14.83 12.56 8.36
C THR A 14 -13.58 11.90 8.96
N PRO A 15 -12.92 12.48 9.99
CA PRO A 15 -11.63 12.00 10.50
C PRO A 15 -11.63 10.53 10.92
N ARG A 16 -12.66 10.08 11.65
CA ARG A 16 -12.79 8.67 12.09
C ARG A 16 -12.87 7.69 10.92
N TYR A 17 -13.62 8.05 9.87
CA TYR A 17 -13.82 7.18 8.70
C TYR A 17 -12.60 7.19 7.79
N HIS A 18 -11.87 8.31 7.73
CA HIS A 18 -10.61 8.40 7.01
C HIS A 18 -9.58 7.42 7.58
N TRP A 19 -9.38 7.44 8.90
CA TRP A 19 -8.43 6.52 9.55
C TRP A 19 -8.86 5.06 9.45
N ALA A 20 -10.14 4.76 9.67
CA ALA A 20 -10.65 3.41 9.50
C ALA A 20 -10.51 2.92 8.04
N GLY A 21 -10.80 3.78 7.06
CA GLY A 21 -10.64 3.48 5.65
C GLY A 21 -9.18 3.22 5.26
N LEU A 22 -8.24 4.00 5.81
CA LEU A 22 -6.81 3.78 5.60
C LEU A 22 -6.35 2.44 6.18
N LEU A 23 -6.78 2.13 7.41
CA LEU A 23 -6.45 0.86 8.06
C LEU A 23 -7.00 -0.33 7.26
N VAL A 24 -8.26 -0.27 6.83
CA VAL A 24 -8.87 -1.31 5.99
C VAL A 24 -8.13 -1.44 4.66
N ALA A 25 -7.81 -0.32 4.01
CA ALA A 25 -7.05 -0.32 2.76
C ALA A 25 -5.67 -0.99 2.94
N CYS A 26 -4.96 -0.70 4.03
CA CYS A 26 -3.69 -1.33 4.34
C CYS A 26 -3.84 -2.84 4.59
N VAL A 27 -4.81 -3.26 5.40
CA VAL A 27 -5.04 -4.70 5.69
C VAL A 27 -5.39 -5.46 4.42
N VAL A 28 -6.36 -4.96 3.64
CA VAL A 28 -6.77 -5.59 2.37
C VAL A 28 -5.61 -5.61 1.37
N GLY A 29 -4.87 -4.50 1.25
CA GLY A 29 -3.71 -4.41 0.38
C GLY A 29 -2.63 -5.43 0.75
N LEU A 30 -2.31 -5.59 2.04
CA LEU A 30 -1.34 -6.58 2.52
C LEU A 30 -1.80 -8.02 2.25
N VAL A 31 -3.08 -8.32 2.49
CA VAL A 31 -3.65 -9.64 2.19
C VAL A 31 -3.52 -9.96 0.69
N LEU A 32 -3.85 -8.99 -0.18
CA LEU A 32 -3.71 -9.17 -1.63
C LEU A 32 -2.23 -9.34 -2.02
N ALA A 33 -1.34 -8.52 -1.46
CA ALA A 33 0.09 -8.59 -1.73
C ALA A 33 0.72 -9.94 -1.32
N ASN A 34 0.19 -10.55 -0.26
CA ASN A 34 0.60 -11.88 0.20
C ASN A 34 0.21 -12.99 -0.79
N VAL A 35 -0.92 -12.84 -1.49
CA VAL A 35 -1.35 -13.80 -2.53
C VAL A 35 -0.56 -13.58 -3.83
N HIS A 36 -0.39 -12.32 -4.24
CA HIS A 36 0.35 -11.97 -5.45
C HIS A 36 0.92 -10.55 -5.34
N TRP A 37 2.14 -10.33 -5.84
CA TRP A 37 2.79 -9.01 -5.80
C TRP A 37 1.99 -7.87 -6.46
N VAL A 38 1.08 -8.15 -7.40
CA VAL A 38 0.17 -7.14 -7.99
C VAL A 38 -0.75 -6.52 -6.92
N GLY A 39 -0.96 -7.23 -5.81
CA GLY A 39 -1.64 -6.72 -4.63
C GLY A 39 -0.97 -5.48 -4.02
N LEU A 40 0.33 -5.24 -4.26
CA LEU A 40 1.00 -3.98 -3.89
C LEU A 40 0.42 -2.79 -4.65
N VAL A 41 0.18 -2.96 -5.96
CA VAL A 41 -0.44 -1.93 -6.81
C VAL A 41 -1.89 -1.71 -6.37
N ALA A 42 -2.63 -2.79 -6.12
CA ALA A 42 -3.99 -2.71 -5.61
C ALA A 42 -4.06 -1.99 -4.24
N GLY A 43 -3.16 -2.33 -3.31
CA GLY A 43 -3.04 -1.66 -2.01
C GLY A 43 -2.72 -0.17 -2.14
N GLY A 44 -1.79 0.18 -3.03
CA GLY A 44 -1.49 1.56 -3.42
C GLY A 44 -2.71 2.32 -3.93
N ALA A 45 -3.51 1.69 -4.80
CA ALA A 45 -4.75 2.27 -5.29
C ALA A 45 -5.77 2.48 -4.16
N LEU A 46 -5.94 1.50 -3.25
CA LEU A 46 -6.85 1.60 -2.12
C LEU A 46 -6.48 2.78 -1.20
N VAL A 47 -5.21 2.90 -0.79
CA VAL A 47 -4.77 4.03 0.04
C VAL A 47 -4.84 5.37 -0.71
N GLY A 48 -4.63 5.34 -2.04
CA GLY A 48 -4.81 6.51 -2.91
C GLY A 48 -6.27 6.98 -3.00
N LEU A 49 -7.24 6.08 -3.03
CA LEU A 49 -8.67 6.40 -3.02
C LEU A 49 -9.13 7.04 -1.70
N VAL A 50 -8.49 6.67 -0.58
CA VAL A 50 -8.76 7.24 0.75
C VAL A 50 -8.13 8.63 0.90
N ALA A 51 -7.03 8.92 0.20
CA ALA A 51 -6.33 10.19 0.30
C ALA A 51 -7.15 11.38 -0.24
N THR A 52 -6.91 12.56 0.34
CA THR A 52 -7.63 13.80 -0.03
C THR A 52 -7.01 14.54 -1.22
N THR A 53 -5.71 14.34 -1.48
CA THR A 53 -4.97 14.98 -2.58
C THR A 53 -4.00 13.99 -3.22
N LEU A 54 -3.59 14.24 -4.47
CA LEU A 54 -2.61 13.39 -5.15
C LEU A 54 -1.30 13.27 -4.38
N ARG A 55 -0.76 14.39 -3.87
CA ARG A 55 0.47 14.36 -3.05
C ARG A 55 0.33 13.45 -1.82
N ARG A 56 -0.82 13.50 -1.14
CA ARG A 56 -1.09 12.63 0.02
C ARG A 56 -1.30 11.17 -0.41
N ALA A 57 -1.86 10.91 -1.59
CA ALA A 57 -1.99 9.57 -2.15
C ALA A 57 -0.62 8.95 -2.43
N LEU A 58 0.29 9.68 -3.08
CA LEU A 58 1.65 9.22 -3.35
C LEU A 58 2.41 8.91 -2.05
N LEU A 59 2.31 9.80 -1.05
CA LEU A 59 2.89 9.56 0.28
C LEU A 59 2.26 8.34 0.97
N ALA A 60 0.94 8.18 0.91
CA ALA A 60 0.25 7.03 1.49
C ALA A 60 0.65 5.72 0.79
N GLY A 61 0.78 5.73 -0.54
CA GLY A 61 1.31 4.61 -1.32
C GLY A 61 2.72 4.24 -0.89
N LEU A 62 3.62 5.22 -0.78
CA LEU A 62 4.99 4.99 -0.30
C LEU A 62 5.01 4.43 1.13
N CYS A 63 4.22 5.00 2.05
CA CYS A 63 4.09 4.50 3.42
C CYS A 63 3.54 3.07 3.46
N PHE A 64 2.58 2.73 2.60
CA PHE A 64 2.08 1.36 2.47
C PHE A 64 3.17 0.41 1.94
N GLY A 65 3.99 0.84 0.98
CA GLY A 65 5.14 0.06 0.53
C GLY A 65 6.17 -0.21 1.63
N VAL A 66 6.47 0.80 2.45
CA VAL A 66 7.31 0.64 3.65
C VAL A 66 6.67 -0.33 4.65
N LEU A 67 5.37 -0.21 4.90
CA LEU A 67 4.63 -1.13 5.77
C LEU A 67 4.72 -2.57 5.26
N ALA A 68 4.57 -2.79 3.96
CA ALA A 68 4.71 -4.11 3.34
C ALA A 68 6.12 -4.68 3.53
N LEU A 69 7.17 -3.86 3.35
CA LEU A 69 8.56 -4.28 3.58
C LEU A 69 8.84 -4.61 5.04
N VAL A 70 8.37 -3.79 5.97
CA VAL A 70 8.53 -4.06 7.40
C VAL A 70 7.80 -5.34 7.78
N THR A 71 6.57 -5.52 7.32
CA THR A 71 5.78 -6.73 7.58
C THR A 71 6.50 -7.98 7.06
N TRP A 72 6.98 -7.94 5.82
CA TRP A 72 7.71 -9.06 5.23
C TRP A 72 9.05 -9.31 5.93
N GLY A 73 9.80 -8.26 6.24
CA GLY A 73 11.07 -8.34 6.97
C GLY A 73 10.89 -8.96 8.37
N VAL A 74 9.81 -8.63 9.07
CA VAL A 74 9.46 -9.25 10.37
C VAL A 74 9.17 -10.74 10.19
N ILE A 75 8.43 -11.15 9.15
CA ILE A 75 8.16 -12.57 8.85
C ILE A 75 9.48 -13.31 8.56
N LEU A 76 10.37 -12.72 7.76
CA LEU A 76 11.68 -13.32 7.46
C LEU A 76 12.56 -13.45 8.70
N LEU A 77 12.55 -12.42 9.55
CA LEU A 77 13.29 -12.43 10.80
C LEU A 77 12.76 -13.51 11.75
N TRP A 78 11.43 -13.63 11.86
CA TRP A 78 10.76 -14.65 12.66
C TRP A 78 11.11 -16.06 12.19
N HIS A 79 11.27 -16.28 10.88
CA HIS A 79 11.70 -17.55 10.31
C HIS A 79 13.23 -17.73 10.23
N GLY A 80 14.04 -16.75 10.68
CA GLY A 80 15.50 -16.82 10.60
C GLY A 80 16.07 -16.79 9.17
N THR A 81 15.27 -16.40 8.17
CA THR A 81 15.65 -16.43 6.73
C THR A 81 16.11 -15.09 6.20
N LEU A 82 15.99 -14.01 6.99
CA LEU A 82 16.30 -12.64 6.56
C LEU A 82 17.71 -12.51 5.96
N GLY A 83 18.73 -13.08 6.62
CA GLY A 83 20.11 -13.04 6.11
C GLY A 83 20.29 -13.73 4.77
N GLY A 84 19.62 -14.87 4.55
CA GLY A 84 19.66 -15.60 3.28
C GLY A 84 19.01 -14.81 2.15
N VAL A 85 17.87 -14.16 2.42
CA VAL A 85 17.23 -13.26 1.45
C VAL A 85 18.12 -12.08 1.11
N LEU A 86 18.68 -11.38 2.11
CA LEU A 86 19.55 -10.23 1.87
C LEU A 86 20.83 -10.61 1.09
N GLY A 87 21.34 -11.83 1.29
CA GLY A 87 22.47 -12.38 0.54
C GLY A 87 22.20 -12.64 -0.95
N THR A 88 20.94 -12.54 -1.41
CA THR A 88 20.61 -12.58 -2.85
C THR A 88 20.85 -11.24 -3.56
N GLU A 89 21.28 -10.22 -2.80
CA GLU A 89 21.70 -8.88 -3.26
C GLU A 89 20.72 -8.25 -4.27
N LEU A 90 20.97 -8.45 -5.56
CA LEU A 90 20.14 -7.92 -6.65
C LEU A 90 18.66 -8.28 -6.49
N PHE A 91 18.34 -9.53 -6.11
CA PHE A 91 16.94 -9.96 -5.97
C PHE A 91 16.28 -9.34 -4.74
N ALA A 92 17.01 -9.19 -3.64
CA ALA A 92 16.54 -8.46 -2.46
C ALA A 92 16.28 -6.98 -2.80
N GLY A 93 17.21 -6.34 -3.51
CA GLY A 93 17.07 -4.96 -3.98
C GLY A 93 15.89 -4.79 -4.93
N LEU A 94 15.70 -5.72 -5.87
CA LEU A 94 14.56 -5.71 -6.80
C LEU A 94 13.22 -5.88 -6.06
N GLY A 95 13.15 -6.81 -5.10
CA GLY A 95 11.97 -6.99 -4.26
C GLY A 95 11.62 -5.72 -3.48
N ALA A 96 12.62 -5.07 -2.88
CA ALA A 96 12.45 -3.79 -2.19
C ALA A 96 11.97 -2.68 -3.14
N ALA A 97 12.57 -2.59 -4.32
CA ALA A 97 12.17 -1.61 -5.33
C ALA A 97 10.71 -1.81 -5.77
N ILE A 98 10.29 -3.05 -6.03
CA ILE A 98 8.90 -3.39 -6.39
C ILE A 98 7.94 -3.05 -5.23
N ALA A 99 8.31 -3.38 -3.99
CA ALA A 99 7.50 -3.09 -2.82
C ALA A 99 7.26 -1.59 -2.59
N LEU A 100 8.22 -0.74 -2.96
CA LEU A 100 8.09 0.71 -2.86
C LEU A 100 7.41 1.32 -4.10
N ALA A 101 7.79 0.91 -5.31
CA ALA A 101 7.29 1.49 -6.55
C ALA A 101 5.85 1.06 -6.86
N GLY A 102 5.52 -0.23 -6.64
CA GLY A 102 4.21 -0.79 -6.96
C GLY A 102 3.05 -0.01 -6.32
N PRO A 103 3.07 0.25 -5.00
CA PRO A 103 2.05 1.04 -4.35
C PRO A 103 1.98 2.50 -4.79
N VAL A 104 3.14 3.11 -5.07
CA VAL A 104 3.18 4.48 -5.60
C VAL A 104 2.49 4.54 -6.95
N LEU A 105 2.75 3.57 -7.85
CA LEU A 105 2.07 3.45 -9.13
C LEU A 105 0.55 3.28 -8.95
N GLY A 106 0.11 2.40 -8.05
CA GLY A 106 -1.31 2.22 -7.76
C GLY A 106 -1.99 3.49 -7.24
N SER A 107 -1.29 4.24 -6.39
CA SER A 107 -1.83 5.46 -5.77
C SER A 107 -2.11 6.60 -6.76
N LEU A 108 -1.55 6.52 -7.98
CA LEU A 108 -1.83 7.47 -9.08
C LEU A 108 -3.31 7.48 -9.50
N VAL A 109 -4.11 6.47 -9.11
CA VAL A 109 -5.57 6.47 -9.32
C VAL A 109 -6.24 7.75 -8.77
N ARG A 110 -5.67 8.38 -7.72
CA ARG A 110 -6.14 9.66 -7.16
C ARG A 110 -5.98 10.85 -8.13
N GLY A 111 -5.17 10.71 -9.18
CA GLY A 111 -5.02 11.74 -10.22
C GLY A 111 -6.15 11.74 -11.24
N VAL A 112 -6.95 10.67 -11.30
CA VAL A 112 -7.99 10.46 -12.32
C VAL A 112 -9.41 10.52 -11.74
N VAL A 113 -9.53 10.37 -10.42
CA VAL A 113 -10.78 10.44 -9.61
C VAL A 113 -10.56 11.49 -8.54
#